data_AF-A0A257LM32-F1
#
_entry.id   AF-A0A257LM32-F1
#
_cell.length_a   1.000
_cell.length_b   1.000
_cell.length_c   1.000
_cell.angle_alpha   90.00
_cell.angle_beta   90.00
_cell.angle_gamma   90.00
#
_symmetry.space_group_name_H-M   'P 1'
#
loop_
_entity.id
_entity.type
_entity.pdbx_description
1 polymer ?
#
loop_
_entity_poly.entity_id
_entity_poly.type
_entity_poly.pdbx_seq_one_letter_code
_entity_poly.pdbx_strand_id
1 'polypeptide(L)' 'YSHMPAVSGAGHDAVYMARLAPAGMIFIPCKDGISHNEIEDAQPAHIEAGCNVLLHAMLERAGVATP' A
#
# COMPACT_ATOMS: atom_id res chain seq x y z
N TYR A 1 10.46 6.43 -4.66
CA TYR A 1 10.42 6.57 -3.19
C TYR A 1 11.31 5.51 -2.56
N SER A 2 11.94 5.78 -1.42
CA SER A 2 12.61 4.72 -0.64
C SER A 2 11.58 3.71 -0.14
N HIS A 3 11.91 2.42 -0.19
CA HIS A 3 11.02 1.35 0.26
C HIS A 3 11.81 0.21 0.91
N MET A 4 11.11 -0.63 1.67
CA MET A 4 11.63 -1.88 2.21
C MET A 4 10.57 -2.97 2.11
N PRO A 5 10.96 -4.27 2.02
CA PRO A 5 10.01 -5.36 2.12
C PRO A 5 9.30 -5.35 3.48
N ALA A 6 8.00 -5.64 3.48
CA ALA A 6 7.18 -5.76 4.69
C ALA A 6 6.27 -6.99 4.60
N VAL A 7 6.07 -7.67 5.73
CA VAL A 7 5.07 -8.73 5.87
C VAL A 7 3.92 -8.15 6.69
N SER A 8 2.70 -8.22 6.16
CA SER A 8 1.52 -7.73 6.89
C SER A 8 1.23 -8.60 8.11
N GLY A 9 1.12 -7.98 9.29
CA GLY A 9 0.64 -8.62 10.50
C GLY A 9 -0.89 -8.74 10.58
N ALA A 10 -1.63 -8.01 9.74
CA ALA A 10 -3.09 -7.99 9.71
C ALA A 10 -3.66 -8.68 8.46
N GLY A 11 -4.88 -9.19 8.59
CA GLY A 11 -5.67 -9.71 7.48
C GLY A 11 -6.20 -8.57 6.60
N HIS A 12 -6.10 -8.75 5.29
CA HIS A 12 -6.62 -7.82 4.28
C HIS A 12 -7.30 -8.61 3.16
N ASP A 13 -8.26 -8.01 2.47
CA ASP A 13 -8.95 -8.66 1.34
C ASP A 13 -7.98 -9.14 0.26
N ALA A 14 -6.87 -8.42 0.07
CA ALA A 14 -5.80 -8.79 -0.86
C ALA A 14 -5.25 -10.21 -0.63
N VAL A 15 -5.27 -10.72 0.61
CA VAL A 15 -4.85 -12.10 0.93
C VAL A 15 -5.78 -13.13 0.27
N TYR A 16 -7.08 -12.84 0.21
CA TYR A 16 -8.03 -13.71 -0.47
C TYR A 16 -7.99 -13.50 -1.98
N MET A 17 -7.85 -12.25 -2.44
CA MET A 17 -7.71 -11.94 -3.87
C MET A 17 -6.48 -12.61 -4.51
N ALA A 18 -5.38 -12.72 -3.75
CA ALA A 18 -4.15 -13.41 -4.19
C ALA A 18 -4.36 -14.90 -4.54
N ARG A 19 -5.46 -15.52 -4.10
CA ARG A 19 -5.81 -16.90 -4.48
C ARG A 19 -6.45 -17.00 -5.86
N LEU A 20 -6.93 -15.88 -6.41
CA LEU A 20 -7.71 -15.83 -7.66
C LEU A 20 -6.96 -15.11 -8.78
N ALA A 21 -6.13 -14.11 -8.45
CA ALA A 21 -5.37 -13.31 -9.41
C ALA A 21 -4.08 -12.77 -8.78
N PRO A 22 -3.09 -12.30 -9.57
CA PRO A 22 -1.95 -11.58 -9.04
C PRO A 22 -2.41 -10.37 -8.21
N ALA A 23 -2.07 -10.37 -6.92
CA ALA A 23 -2.43 -9.30 -5.99
C ALA A 23 -1.22 -8.93 -5.11
N GLY A 24 -1.17 -7.68 -4.68
CA GLY A 24 -0.12 -7.14 -3.82
C GLY A 24 -0.65 -5.98 -2.98
N MET A 25 0.15 -5.54 -2.02
CA MET A 25 -0.20 -4.43 -1.12
C MET A 25 0.93 -3.40 -1.07
N ILE A 26 0.57 -2.15 -0.84
CA ILE A 26 1.48 -1.02 -0.63
C ILE A 26 1.17 -0.47 0.76
N PHE A 27 2.17 -0.43 1.62
CA PHE A 27 2.03 0.10 2.98
C PHE A 27 2.71 1.46 3.10
N ILE A 28 2.13 2.33 3.93
CA ILE A 28 2.72 3.59 4.37
C ILE A 28 2.89 3.58 5.89
N PRO A 29 3.81 4.38 6.46
CA PRO A 29 3.94 4.47 7.92
C PRO A 29 2.73 5.14 8.57
N CYS A 30 2.26 4.56 9.67
CA CYS A 30 1.32 5.17 10.61
C CYS A 30 2.08 5.66 11.84
N LYS A 31 1.67 6.79 12.42
CA LYS A 31 2.27 7.38 13.63
C LYS A 31 2.22 6.36 14.77
N ASP A 32 3.40 6.09 15.34
CA ASP A 32 3.60 5.13 16.44
C ASP A 32 3.09 3.69 16.15
N GLY A 33 2.80 3.37 14.88
CA GLY A 33 2.23 2.07 14.49
C GLY A 33 0.81 1.80 15.03
N ILE A 34 0.11 2.84 15.51
CA ILE A 34 -1.22 2.69 16.09
C ILE A 34 -2.26 2.52 14.98
N SER A 35 -3.21 1.61 15.16
CA SER A 35 -4.38 1.49 14.31
C SER A 35 -5.62 1.08 15.11
N HIS A 36 -6.81 1.20 14.52
CA HIS A 36 -8.11 0.92 15.17
C HIS A 36 -8.30 1.73 16.47
N ASN A 37 -7.77 2.94 16.47
CA ASN A 37 -7.87 3.88 17.57
C ASN A 37 -8.13 5.27 17.00
N GLU A 38 -8.85 6.10 17.74
CA GLU A 38 -9.19 7.47 17.33
C GLU A 38 -7.97 8.37 17.09
N ILE A 39 -6.79 7.99 17.63
CA ILE A 39 -5.53 8.71 17.42
C ILE A 39 -4.68 8.17 16.26
N GLU A 40 -5.18 7.19 15.49
CA GLU A 40 -4.53 6.73 14.26
C GLU A 40 -4.29 7.92 13.32
N ASP A 41 -3.05 8.07 12.85
CA ASP A 41 -2.65 9.24 12.06
C ASP A 41 -1.51 8.92 11.09
N ALA A 42 -1.52 9.55 9.91
CA ALA A 42 -0.48 9.40 8.89
C ALA A 42 -0.09 10.77 8.33
N GLN A 43 1.22 10.99 8.17
CA GLN A 43 1.73 12.24 7.63
C GLN A 43 1.28 12.43 6.17
N PRO A 44 0.86 13.65 5.74
CA PRO A 44 0.42 13.90 4.38
C PRO A 44 1.42 13.44 3.30
N ALA A 45 2.72 13.62 3.56
CA ALA A 45 3.77 13.18 2.63
C ALA A 45 3.83 11.65 2.47
N HIS A 46 3.51 10.87 3.51
CA HIS A 46 3.42 9.41 3.41
C HIS A 46 2.20 8.98 2.61
N ILE A 47 1.07 9.66 2.82
CA ILE A 47 -0.17 9.41 2.07
C ILE A 47 0.06 9.68 0.58
N GLU A 48 0.63 10.84 0.25
CA GLU A 48 0.97 11.20 -1.14
C GLU A 48 1.90 10.17 -1.78
N ALA A 49 2.98 9.78 -1.09
CA ALA A 49 3.92 8.79 -1.60
C ALA A 49 3.25 7.43 -1.85
N GLY A 50 2.40 6.96 -0.92
CA GLY A 50 1.63 5.72 -1.09
C GLY A 50 0.67 5.77 -2.27
N CYS A 51 -0.06 6.88 -2.43
CA CYS A 51 -0.95 7.11 -3.55
C CYS A 51 -0.22 7.17 -4.89
N ASN A 52 0.95 7.82 -4.95
CA ASN A 52 1.74 7.85 -6.18
C ASN A 52 2.29 6.47 -6.55
N VAL A 53 2.75 5.67 -5.58
CA VAL A 53 3.18 4.29 -5.85
C VAL A 53 2.01 3.45 -6.37
N LEU A 54 0.81 3.58 -5.77
CA LEU A 54 -0.38 2.90 -6.27
C LEU A 54 -0.73 3.33 -7.70
N LEU A 55 -0.75 4.64 -7.97
CA LEU A 55 -1.03 5.19 -9.28
C LEU A 55 -0.11 4.61 -10.35
N HIS A 56 1.21 4.68 -10.13
CA HIS A 56 2.19 4.18 -11.10
C HIS A 56 2.09 2.67 -11.29
N ALA A 57 1.96 1.90 -10.21
CA ALA A 57 1.79 0.45 -10.29
C ALA A 57 0.53 0.05 -11.09
N MET A 58 -0.58 0.77 -10.91
CA MET A 58 -1.81 0.49 -11.63
C MET A 58 -1.73 0.92 -13.10
N LEU A 59 -1.11 2.06 -13.43
CA LEU A 59 -0.88 2.48 -14.81
C LEU A 59 -0.01 1.47 -15.57
N GLU A 60 1.03 0.93 -14.93
CA GLU A 60 1.87 -0.13 -15.49
C GLU A 60 1.05 -1.40 -15.74
N ARG A 61 0.28 -1.86 -14.74
CA ARG A 61 -0.55 -3.07 -14.86
C ARG A 61 -1.70 -2.93 -15.86
N ALA A 62 -2.21 -1.72 -16.05
CA ALA A 62 -3.21 -1.41 -17.06
C ALA A 62 -2.62 -1.26 -18.48
N GLY A 63 -1.30 -1.32 -18.65
CA GLY A 63 -0.63 -1.13 -19.94
C GLY A 63 -0.66 0.31 -20.46
N VAL A 64 -0.94 1.28 -19.58
CA VAL A 64 -0.98 2.71 -19.91
C VAL A 64 0.40 3.36 -19.79
N ALA A 65 1.26 2.82 -18.93
CA ALA A 65 2.65 3.23 -18.77
C ALA A 65 3.59 2.01 -18.91
N THR A 66 4.80 2.25 -19.39
CA THR A 66 5.89 1.27 -19.39
C THR A 66 6.69 1.40 -18.08
N PRO A 67 7.35 0.33 -17.59
CA PRO A 67 8.16 0.37 -16.38
C PRO A 67 9.29 1.40 -16.45
#